data_AF-K7QV93-F1
#
_entry.id   AF-K7QV93-F1
#
_cell.length_a   1.000
_cell.length_b   1.000
_cell.length_c   1.000
_cell.angle_alpha   90.00
_cell.angle_beta   90.00
_cell.angle_gamma   90.00
#
_symmetry.space_group_name_H-M   'P 1'
#
loop_
_entity.id
_entity.type
_entity.pdbx_description
1 polymer ?
#
loop_
_entity_poly.entity_id
_entity_poly.type
_entity_poly.pdbx_seq_one_letter_code
_entity_poly.pdbx_strand_id
1 'polypeptide(L)'
;MKTLLESHKYALDGPELFLRNWPKGTSLDPRLLTRLGVVAVEHLGAGAFAFRLEGRHLAGPAVFFLVLHLLGQGVELEVGEEARRELRAFLTLPPVALKRVLAPRSSLP
;
A
#
# COMPACT_ATOMS: atom_id res chain seq x y z
N MET A 1 13.99 12.97 7.43
CA MET A 1 12.61 13.33 7.04
C MET A 1 11.86 12.02 6.87
N LYS A 2 10.75 11.81 7.56
CA LYS A 2 10.02 10.53 7.52
C LYS A 2 9.08 10.49 6.34
N THR A 3 9.06 9.36 5.64
CA THR A 3 8.02 9.05 4.65
C THR A 3 6.73 8.80 5.40
N LEU A 4 5.63 9.40 4.94
CA LEU A 4 4.31 9.21 5.55
C LEU A 4 3.46 8.32 4.64
N LEU A 5 2.91 7.24 5.19
CA LEU A 5 1.93 6.38 4.52
C LEU A 5 0.55 6.59 5.12
N GLU A 6 -0.40 7.03 4.30
CA GLU A 6 -1.79 7.25 4.66
C GLU A 6 -2.72 6.31 3.87
N SER A 7 -3.89 6.05 4.43
CA SER A 7 -4.97 5.31 3.78
C SER A 7 -6.27 6.11 3.89
N HIS A 8 -7.15 5.98 2.90
CA HIS A 8 -8.43 6.67 2.85
C HIS A 8 -9.57 5.66 2.69
N LYS A 9 -10.52 5.69 3.64
CA LYS A 9 -11.63 4.71 3.73
C LYS A 9 -12.75 4.94 2.72
N TYR A 10 -12.93 6.17 2.26
CA TYR A 10 -14.12 6.58 1.48
C TYR A 10 -13.79 7.05 0.06
N ALA A 11 -12.63 6.66 -0.47
CA ALA A 11 -12.35 6.86 -1.88
C ALA A 11 -13.22 5.88 -2.68
N LEU A 12 -14.30 6.38 -3.30
CA LEU A 12 -15.20 5.57 -4.12
C LEU A 12 -14.59 5.29 -5.50
N ASP A 13 -13.98 6.30 -6.12
CA ASP A 13 -13.31 6.22 -7.43
C ASP A 13 -11.90 6.85 -7.43
N GLY A 14 -11.38 7.15 -6.23
CA GLY A 14 -10.14 7.90 -6.04
C GLY A 14 -9.02 7.06 -5.40
N PRO A 15 -7.86 7.68 -5.14
CA PRO A 15 -6.75 6.99 -4.51
C PRO A 15 -7.07 6.59 -3.06
N GLU A 16 -6.85 5.32 -2.73
CA GLU A 16 -7.03 4.78 -1.39
C GLU A 16 -5.77 4.92 -0.54
N LEU A 17 -4.59 5.05 -1.14
CA LEU A 17 -3.33 5.17 -0.40
C LEU A 17 -2.54 6.39 -0.87
N PHE A 18 -1.86 7.03 0.08
CA PHE A 18 -0.97 8.15 -0.19
C PHE A 18 0.37 7.92 0.47
N LEU A 19 1.44 8.12 -0.29
CA LEU A 19 2.79 8.25 0.24
C LEU A 19 3.22 9.71 0.12
N ARG A 20 3.76 10.29 1.18
CA ARG A 20 4.36 11.62 1.17
C ARG A 20 5.80 11.56 1.63
N ASN A 21 6.59 12.56 1.25
CA ASN A 21 8.01 12.63 1.62
C ASN A 21 8.79 11.39 1.16
N TRP A 22 8.51 10.92 -0.05
CA TRP A 22 9.22 9.80 -0.64
C TRP A 22 10.73 10.09 -0.73
N PRO A 23 11.60 9.16 -0.31
CA PRO A 23 13.03 9.42 -0.30
C PRO A 23 13.59 9.44 -1.73
N LYS A 24 14.51 10.36 -1.99
CA LYS A 24 15.24 10.38 -3.27
C LYS A 24 16.10 9.12 -3.39
N GLY A 25 16.09 8.49 -4.57
CA GLY A 25 16.88 7.28 -4.84
C GLY A 25 16.20 5.97 -4.41
N THR A 26 15.02 6.03 -3.80
CA THR A 26 14.19 4.84 -3.51
C THR A 26 13.28 4.58 -4.71
N SER A 27 13.24 3.33 -5.19
CA SER A 27 12.34 2.92 -6.26
C SER A 27 11.16 2.12 -5.70
N LEU A 28 9.97 2.39 -6.24
CA LEU A 28 8.82 1.51 -6.11
C LEU A 28 8.90 0.47 -7.22
N ASP A 29 9.02 -0.80 -6.87
CA ASP A 29 8.96 -1.88 -7.86
C ASP A 29 7.55 -1.93 -8.48
N PRO A 30 7.39 -1.67 -9.79
CA PRO A 30 6.09 -1.73 -10.45
C PRO A 30 5.43 -3.10 -10.32
N ARG A 31 6.22 -4.18 -10.26
CA ARG A 31 5.70 -5.55 -10.08
C ARG A 31 5.09 -5.73 -8.70
N LEU A 32 5.68 -5.12 -7.67
CA LEU A 32 5.10 -5.08 -6.33
C LEU A 32 3.77 -4.35 -6.38
N LEU A 33 3.72 -3.16 -6.97
CA LEU A 33 2.48 -2.36 -7.07
C LEU A 33 1.36 -3.15 -7.74
N THR A 34 1.61 -3.79 -8.88
CA THR A 34 0.62 -4.64 -9.56
C THR A 34 0.16 -5.81 -8.69
N ARG A 35 1.07 -6.47 -7.96
CA ARG A 35 0.70 -7.57 -7.03
C ARG A 35 -0.18 -7.09 -5.88
N LEU A 36 -0.01 -5.86 -5.43
CA LEU A 36 -0.85 -5.22 -4.42
C LEU A 36 -2.20 -4.75 -4.98
N GLY A 37 -2.44 -4.97 -6.27
CA GLY A 37 -3.63 -4.54 -6.99
C GLY A 37 -3.71 -3.03 -7.13
N VAL A 38 -2.58 -2.35 -7.27
CA VAL A 38 -2.54 -0.95 -7.68
C VAL A 38 -2.85 -0.88 -9.18
N VAL A 39 -3.91 -0.16 -9.54
CA VAL A 39 -4.35 0.05 -10.94
C VAL A 39 -3.88 1.37 -11.52
N ALA A 40 -3.60 2.36 -10.66
CA ALA A 40 -3.09 3.65 -11.08
C ALA A 40 -2.18 4.26 -10.01
N VAL A 41 -1.18 4.99 -10.48
CA VAL A 41 -0.26 5.77 -9.65
C VAL A 41 -0.26 7.19 -10.16
N GLU A 42 -0.53 8.15 -9.27
CA GLU A 42 -0.46 9.57 -9.57
C GLU A 42 0.69 10.19 -8.77
N HIS A 43 1.58 10.92 -9.44
CA HIS A 43 2.64 11.68 -8.79
C HIS A 43 2.15 13.10 -8.51
N LEU A 44 1.98 13.43 -7.24
CA LEU A 44 1.40 14.70 -6.78
C LEU A 44 2.46 15.83 -6.65
N GLY A 45 3.72 15.55 -6.99
CA GLY A 45 4.84 16.47 -6.79
C GLY A 45 5.46 16.35 -5.40
N ALA A 46 6.64 16.95 -5.20
CA ALA A 46 7.37 16.99 -3.93
C ALA A 46 7.59 15.61 -3.25
N GLY A 47 7.69 14.53 -4.02
CA GLY A 47 7.84 13.18 -3.48
C GLY A 47 6.55 12.64 -2.86
N ALA A 48 5.39 13.10 -3.32
CA ALA A 48 4.10 12.53 -2.96
C ALA A 48 3.52 11.68 -4.10
N PHE A 49 2.96 10.54 -3.73
CA PHE A 49 2.34 9.57 -4.62
C PHE A 49 0.96 9.21 -4.10
N ALA A 50 -0.01 9.09 -5.00
CA ALA A 50 -1.33 8.55 -4.72
C ALA A 50 -1.51 7.24 -5.49
N PHE A 51 -2.02 6.21 -4.81
CA PHE A 51 -2.25 4.90 -5.39
C PHE A 51 -3.73 4.60 -5.39
N ARG A 52 -4.25 4.26 -6.58
CA ARG A 52 -5.58 3.69 -6.73
C ARG A 52 -5.47 2.18 -6.75
N LEU A 53 -6.32 1.52 -5.97
CA LEU A 53 -6.41 0.07 -5.88
C LEU A 53 -7.55 -0.48 -6.74
N GLU A 54 -7.46 -1.75 -7.13
CA GLU A 54 -8.55 -2.48 -7.80
C GLU A 54 -9.79 -2.59 -6.90
N GLY A 55 -9.60 -2.50 -5.59
CA GLY A 55 -10.68 -2.44 -4.63
C GLY A 55 -10.20 -2.18 -3.21
N ARG A 56 -11.08 -1.57 -2.41
CA ARG A 56 -10.76 -1.11 -1.05
C ARG A 56 -10.33 -2.21 -0.08
N HIS A 57 -10.73 -3.45 -0.33
CA HIS A 57 -10.33 -4.62 0.45
C HIS A 57 -8.83 -4.93 0.35
N LEU A 58 -8.14 -4.36 -0.65
CA LEU A 58 -6.69 -4.50 -0.84
C LEU A 58 -5.87 -3.48 -0.04
N ALA A 59 -6.49 -2.48 0.60
CA ALA A 59 -5.76 -1.45 1.31
C ALA A 59 -4.94 -2.00 2.49
N GLY A 60 -5.51 -2.88 3.33
CA GLY A 60 -4.78 -3.60 4.39
C GLY A 60 -3.52 -4.34 3.89
N PRO A 61 -3.66 -5.27 2.93
CA PRO A 61 -2.53 -5.96 2.33
C PRO A 61 -1.51 -5.00 1.70
N ALA A 62 -1.97 -4.00 0.94
CA ALA A 62 -1.11 -3.02 0.29
C ALA A 62 -0.30 -2.20 1.31
N VAL A 63 -0.95 -1.71 2.38
CA VAL A 63 -0.27 -1.02 3.48
C VAL A 63 0.78 -1.92 4.13
N PHE A 64 0.42 -3.17 4.44
CA PHE A 64 1.35 -4.12 5.06
C PHE A 64 2.61 -4.33 4.21
N PHE A 65 2.45 -4.61 2.92
CA PHE A 65 3.58 -4.87 2.04
C PHE A 65 4.40 -3.60 1.72
N LEU A 66 3.75 -2.44 1.58
CA LEU A 66 4.46 -1.16 1.41
C LEU A 66 5.31 -0.83 2.64
N VAL A 67 4.77 -1.05 3.85
CA VAL A 67 5.52 -0.88 5.11
C VAL A 67 6.75 -1.78 5.13
N LEU A 68 6.58 -3.08 4.86
CA LEU A 68 7.71 -4.02 4.84
C LEU A 68 8.75 -3.66 3.78
N HIS A 69 8.31 -3.29 2.57
CA HIS A 69 9.20 -2.91 1.49
C HIS A 69 10.03 -1.67 1.87
N LEU A 70 9.39 -0.64 2.41
CA LEU A 70 10.05 0.60 2.80
C LEU A 70 11.03 0.40 3.96
N LEU A 71 10.61 -0.33 5.00
CA LEU A 71 11.50 -0.68 6.10
C LEU A 71 12.70 -1.52 5.64
N GLY A 72 12.49 -2.46 4.71
CA GLY A 72 13.56 -3.25 4.10
C GLY A 72 14.55 -2.43 3.29
N GLN A 73 14.15 -1.26 2.80
CA GLN A 73 15.01 -0.28 2.12
C GLN A 73 15.65 0.74 3.10
N GLY A 74 15.46 0.58 4.41
CA GLY A 74 15.99 1.49 5.42
C GLY A 74 15.26 2.85 5.49
N VAL A 75 14.04 2.93 4.94
CA VAL A 75 13.25 4.16 4.96
C VAL A 75 12.60 4.34 6.33
N GLU A 76 12.80 5.50 6.95
CA GLU A 76 12.05 5.88 8.15
C GLU A 76 10.60 6.18 7.78
N LEU A 77 9.69 5.38 8.33
CA LEU A 77 8.27 5.43 8.01
C LEU A 77 7.43 5.94 9.19
N GLU A 78 6.53 6.87 8.88
CA GLU A 78 5.39 7.20 9.71
C GLU A 78 4.13 6.64 9.03
N VAL A 79 3.32 5.89 9.79
CA VAL A 79 2.07 5.32 9.30
C VAL A 79 0.93 6.11 9.90
N GLY A 80 0.08 6.71 9.08
CA GLY A 80 -1.10 7.46 9.51
C GLY A 80 -2.16 6.57 10.16
N GLU A 81 -3.07 7.16 10.92
CA GLU A 81 -4.05 6.42 11.74
C GLU A 81 -4.91 5.44 10.95
N GLU A 82 -5.44 5.85 9.79
CA GLU A 82 -6.26 4.95 8.98
C GLU A 82 -5.42 3.83 8.35
N ALA A 83 -4.18 4.11 7.93
CA ALA A 83 -3.27 3.07 7.48
C ALA A 83 -2.90 2.09 8.61
N ARG A 84 -2.76 2.57 9.87
CA ARG A 84 -2.59 1.68 11.03
C ARG A 84 -3.81 0.79 11.26
N ARG A 85 -5.02 1.29 11.04
CA ARG A 85 -6.26 0.50 11.13
C ARG A 85 -6.32 -0.57 10.05
N GLU A 86 -5.98 -0.21 8.81
CA GLU A 86 -5.84 -1.16 7.70
C GLU A 86 -4.85 -2.27 8.01
N LEU A 87 -3.67 -1.89 8.50
CA LEU A 87 -2.62 -2.82 8.92
C LEU A 87 -3.11 -3.75 10.03
N ARG A 88 -3.74 -3.20 11.08
CA ARG A 88 -4.28 -3.98 12.19
C ARG A 88 -5.35 -4.95 11.71
N ALA A 89 -6.31 -4.50 10.91
CA ALA A 89 -7.37 -5.33 10.37
C ALA A 89 -6.79 -6.52 9.57
N PHE A 90 -5.81 -6.25 8.70
CA PHE A 90 -5.12 -7.27 7.92
C PHE A 90 -4.38 -8.29 8.80
N LEU A 91 -3.62 -7.83 9.80
CA LEU A 91 -2.85 -8.69 10.70
C LEU A 91 -3.74 -9.54 11.62
N THR A 92 -4.98 -9.11 11.86
CA THR A 92 -5.97 -9.85 12.65
C THR A 92 -6.84 -10.81 11.83
N LEU A 93 -6.62 -10.90 10.52
CA LEU A 93 -7.36 -11.84 9.68
C LEU A 93 -7.13 -13.29 10.15
N PRO A 94 -8.17 -14.14 10.11
CA PRO A 94 -8.00 -15.55 10.40
C PRO A 94 -7.05 -16.18 9.37
N PRO A 95 -6.25 -17.21 9.74
CA PRO A 95 -5.24 -17.79 8.86
C PRO A 95 -5.76 -18.22 7.48
N VAL A 96 -7.01 -18.68 7.40
CA VAL A 96 -7.66 -19.04 6.12
C VAL A 96 -7.87 -17.84 5.20
N ALA A 97 -8.24 -16.68 5.75
CA ALA A 97 -8.40 -15.45 4.98
C ALA A 97 -7.04 -14.90 4.55
N LEU A 98 -6.05 -14.94 5.44
CA LEU A 98 -4.68 -14.53 5.13
C LEU A 98 -4.10 -15.37 3.98
N LYS A 99 -4.28 -16.70 3.99
CA LYS A 99 -3.86 -17.58 2.90
C LYS A 99 -4.47 -17.20 1.54
N ARG A 100 -5.74 -16.79 1.50
CA ARG A 100 -6.40 -16.35 0.26
C ARG A 100 -5.81 -15.07 -0.29
N VAL A 101 -5.49 -14.12 0.60
CA VAL A 101 -4.88 -12.85 0.20
C VAL A 101 -3.43 -13.03 -0.25
N LEU A 102 -2.68 -13.90 0.42
CA LEU A 102 -1.29 -14.21 0.08
C LEU A 102 -1.13 -15.19 -1.07
N ALA A 103 -2.22 -15.85 -1.50
CA ALA A 103 -2.18 -16.76 -2.62
C ALA A 103 -1.72 -15.99 -3.87
N PRO A 104 -0.87 -16.59 -4.72
CA PRO A 104 -0.52 -15.99 -5.99
C PRO A 104 -1.81 -15.64 -6.72
N ARG A 105 -1.96 -14.38 -7.13
CA ARG A 105 -3.04 -14.00 -8.03
C ARG A 105 -2.87 -14.83 -9.28
N SER A 106 -3.83 -15.71 -9.55
CA SER A 106 -3.91 -16.43 -10.81
C SER A 106 -3.93 -15.35 -11.89
N SER A 107 -2.84 -15.24 -12.65
CA SER A 107 -2.88 -14.54 -13.92
C SER A 107 -3.94 -15.27 -14.74
N LEU A 108 -5.14 -14.70 -14.82
CA LEU A 108 -6.07 -15.13 -15.85
C LEU A 108 -5.35 -14.88 -17.20
N PRO A 109 -5.41 -15.86 -18.11
CA PRO A 109 -4.70 -15.82 -19.38
C PRO A 109 -5.11 -14.64 -20.25
#